data_AF-A0A844M3W4-F1
#
_entry.id   AF-A0A844M3W4-F1
#
_cell.length_a   1.000
_cell.length_b   1.000
_cell.length_c   1.000
_cell.angle_alpha   90.00
_cell.angle_beta   90.00
_cell.angle_gamma   90.00
#
_symmetry.space_group_name_H-M   'P 1'
#
loop_
_entity.id
_entity.type
_entity.pdbx_description
1 polymer ?
#
loop_
_entity_poly.entity_id
_entity_poly.type
_entity_poly.pdbx_seq_one_letter_code
_entity_poly.pdbx_strand_id
1 'polypeptide(L)'
;MYLLDTNHCTFLIEGELKVVNHVRELGKVTLATSAVVAGELRFMAQNSQQKTANLIRIRAFLNRIYIYCLSYNALLIKYWVSFLNPTYLLRFVYQFNDMLGFVPQPNLRLN
;
A
#
# COMPACT_ATOMS: atom_id res chain seq x y z
N MET A 1 15.28 5.58 -7.31
CA MET A 1 13.87 5.25 -7.01
C MET A 1 13.85 4.51 -5.68
N TYR A 2 13.00 4.89 -4.75
CA TYR A 2 12.84 4.23 -3.45
C TYR A 2 11.47 3.56 -3.37
N LEU A 3 11.47 2.26 -3.08
CA LEU A 3 10.25 1.48 -2.86
C LEU A 3 9.96 1.44 -1.35
N LEU A 4 8.89 2.12 -0.96
CA LEU A 4 8.49 2.31 0.42
C LEU A 4 7.68 1.12 0.92
N ASP A 5 8.05 0.62 2.10
CA ASP A 5 7.22 -0.32 2.86
C ASP A 5 6.09 0.40 3.61
N THR A 6 5.29 -0.36 4.34
CA THR A 6 4.12 0.14 5.07
C THR A 6 4.50 1.13 6.18
N ASN A 7 5.61 0.92 6.88
CA ASN A 7 6.03 1.79 7.97
C ASN A 7 6.50 3.15 7.45
N HIS A 8 7.33 3.15 6.39
CA HIS A 8 7.78 4.37 5.76
C HIS A 8 6.61 5.17 5.18
N CYS A 9 5.62 4.50 4.58
CA CYS A 9 4.39 5.16 4.13
C CYS A 9 3.64 5.81 5.30
N THR A 10 3.43 5.09 6.40
CA THR A 10 2.73 5.61 7.59
C THR A 10 3.44 6.83 8.15
N PHE A 11 4.76 6.77 8.34
CA PHE A 11 5.53 7.92 8.84
C PHE A 11 5.43 9.14 7.92
N LEU A 12 5.45 8.95 6.60
CA LEU A 12 5.27 10.05 5.66
C LEU A 12 3.84 10.62 5.66
N ILE A 13 2.82 9.78 5.84
CA ILE A 13 1.41 10.21 5.96
C ILE A 13 1.20 11.01 7.24
N GLU A 14 1.82 10.58 8.35
CA GLU A 14 1.75 11.25 9.66
C GLU A 14 2.63 12.50 9.74
N GLY A 15 3.51 12.70 8.76
CA GLY A 15 4.40 13.85 8.71
C GLY A 15 5.58 13.76 9.67
N GLU A 16 6.04 12.54 9.97
CA GLU A 16 7.11 12.33 10.94
C GLU A 16 8.42 12.99 10.49
N LEU A 17 8.90 13.93 11.32
CA LEU A 17 9.90 14.92 10.90
C LEU A 17 11.21 14.28 10.44
N LYS A 18 11.65 13.22 11.10
CA LYS A 18 12.89 12.52 10.75
C LYS A 18 12.82 11.95 9.33
N VAL A 19 11.70 11.30 9.00
CA VAL A 19 11.51 10.65 7.70
C VAL A 19 11.27 11.70 6.61
N VAL A 20 10.45 12.71 6.89
CA VAL A 20 10.17 13.80 5.94
C VAL A 20 11.43 14.59 5.60
N ASN A 21 12.26 14.92 6.60
CA ASN A 21 13.51 15.65 6.38
C ASN A 21 14.50 14.79 5.59
N HIS A 22 14.63 13.51 5.90
CA HIS A 22 15.47 12.60 5.14
C HIS A 22 15.05 12.52 3.66
N VAL A 23 13.74 12.36 3.39
CA VAL A 23 13.22 12.36 2.02
C VAL A 23 13.49 13.70 1.32
N ARG A 24 13.43 14.83 2.03
CA ARG A 24 13.77 16.15 1.46
C ARG A 24 15.26 16.26 1.13
N GLU A 25 16.14 15.76 1.99
CA GLU A 25 17.59 15.74 1.80
C GLU A 25 18.02 14.90 0.60
N LEU A 26 17.30 13.80 0.31
CA LEU A 26 17.52 12.99 -0.89
C LEU A 26 17.25 13.77 -2.20
N GLY A 27 16.56 14.91 -2.13
CA GLY A 27 16.28 15.78 -3.27
C GLY A 27 15.21 15.21 -4.22
N LYS A 28 15.45 15.32 -5.53
CA LYS A 28 14.49 14.85 -6.55
C LYS A 28 14.61 13.33 -6.72
N VAL A 29 13.93 12.59 -5.85
CA VAL A 29 13.84 11.13 -5.94
C VAL A 29 12.42 10.67 -6.28
N THR A 30 12.34 9.63 -7.10
CA THR A 30 11.07 8.94 -7.33
C THR A 30 10.76 8.04 -6.15
N LEU A 31 9.65 8.31 -5.47
CA LEU A 31 9.07 7.44 -4.45
C LEU A 31 8.00 6.56 -5.08
N ALA A 32 7.98 5.30 -4.67
CA ALA A 32 6.99 4.33 -5.07
C ALA A 32 6.63 3.42 -3.91
N THR A 33 5.52 2.72 -3.99
CA THR A 33 5.20 1.60 -3.10
C THR A 33 4.61 0.45 -3.90
N SER A 34 4.44 -0.71 -3.26
CA SER A 34 3.76 -1.84 -3.89
C SER A 34 2.25 -1.72 -3.73
N ALA A 35 1.53 -2.29 -4.68
CA ALA A 35 0.08 -2.37 -4.64
C ALA A 35 -0.40 -3.18 -3.42
N VAL A 36 0.43 -4.11 -2.92
CA VAL A 36 0.22 -4.77 -1.65
C VAL A 36 0.30 -3.75 -0.52
N VAL A 37 1.41 -3.05 -0.30
CA VAL A 37 1.52 -2.02 0.77
C VAL A 37 0.37 -1.02 0.72
N ALA A 38 -0.06 -0.59 -0.48
CA ALA A 38 -1.24 0.26 -0.64
C ALA A 38 -2.54 -0.36 -0.08
N GLY A 39 -2.77 -1.65 -0.28
CA GLY A 39 -3.88 -2.38 0.34
C GLY A 39 -3.74 -2.51 1.86
N GLU A 40 -2.51 -2.66 2.37
CA GLU A 40 -2.23 -2.75 3.81
C GLU A 40 -2.61 -1.45 4.55
N LEU A 41 -2.25 -0.32 3.95
CA LEU A 41 -2.61 1.01 4.43
C LEU A 41 -4.14 1.20 4.44
N ARG A 42 -4.82 0.85 3.35
CA ARG A 42 -6.29 0.94 3.27
C ARG A 42 -6.98 0.07 4.33
N PHE A 43 -6.51 -1.16 4.50
CA PHE A 43 -7.02 -2.07 5.53
C PHE A 43 -6.85 -1.48 6.93
N MET A 44 -5.68 -0.91 7.24
CA MET A 44 -5.46 -0.23 8.52
C MET A 44 -6.42 0.94 8.73
N ALA A 45 -6.67 1.76 7.71
CA ALA A 45 -7.64 2.85 7.82
C ALA A 45 -9.07 2.34 8.01
N GLN A 46 -9.49 1.29 7.28
CA GLN A 46 -10.80 0.66 7.46
C GLN A 46 -11.01 0.14 8.89
N ASN A 47 -9.96 -0.33 9.55
CA ASN A 47 -10.03 -0.84 10.93
C ASN A 47 -9.73 0.22 12.00
N SER A 48 -9.53 1.48 11.61
CA SER A 48 -9.24 2.57 12.56
C SER A 48 -10.50 3.27 13.07
N GLN A 49 -10.43 3.86 14.26
CA GLN A 49 -11.51 4.70 14.82
C GLN A 49 -11.82 5.92 13.94
N GLN A 50 -10.81 6.48 13.27
CA GLN A 50 -10.93 7.64 12.38
C GLN A 50 -10.96 7.22 10.90
N LYS A 51 -11.76 6.19 10.57
CA LYS A 51 -11.84 5.55 9.25
C LYS A 51 -11.85 6.53 8.07
N THR A 52 -12.82 7.43 8.03
CA THR A 52 -13.01 8.35 6.90
C THR A 52 -11.82 9.30 6.73
N ALA A 53 -11.34 9.90 7.82
CA ALA A 53 -10.20 10.81 7.79
C ALA A 53 -8.92 10.09 7.32
N ASN A 54 -8.69 8.87 7.81
CA ASN A 54 -7.52 8.08 7.45
C ASN A 54 -7.56 7.61 5.99
N LEU A 55 -8.72 7.21 5.48
CA LEU A 55 -8.88 6.87 4.05
C LEU A 55 -8.60 8.08 3.14
N ILE A 56 -9.05 9.28 3.52
CA ILE A 56 -8.76 10.51 2.77
C ILE A 56 -7.25 10.79 2.74
N ARG A 57 -6.57 10.73 3.89
CA ARG A 57 -5.12 10.93 4.00
C ARG A 57 -4.33 9.93 3.16
N ILE A 58 -4.67 8.65 3.27
CA ILE A 58 -4.01 7.57 2.51
C ILE A 58 -4.23 7.75 1.01
N ARG A 59 -5.45 8.08 0.57
CA ARG A 59 -5.73 8.34 -0.84
C ARG A 59 -4.92 9.53 -1.37
N ALA A 60 -4.87 10.62 -0.60
CA ALA A 60 -4.09 11.80 -0.97
C ALA A 60 -2.58 11.48 -1.07
N PHE A 61 -2.05 10.66 -0.17
CA PHE A 61 -0.65 10.22 -0.22
C PHE A 61 -0.37 9.30 -1.41
N LEU A 62 -1.18 8.26 -1.61
CA LEU A 62 -1.01 7.29 -2.69
C LEU A 62 -1.13 7.91 -4.09
N ASN A 63 -1.88 9.01 -4.23
CA ASN A 63 -1.97 9.75 -5.49
C ASN A 63 -0.69 10.53 -5.85
N ARG A 64 0.27 10.67 -4.92
CA ARG A 64 1.51 11.44 -5.10
C ARG A 64 2.73 10.58 -5.38
N ILE A 65 2.61 9.26 -5.29
CA ILE A 65 3.70 8.31 -5.48
C ILE A 65 3.29 7.23 -6.49
N TYR A 66 4.27 6.53 -7.06
CA TYR A 66 3.98 5.41 -7.94
C TYR A 66 3.52 4.18 -7.16
N ILE A 67 2.58 3.42 -7.71
CA ILE A 67 2.13 2.14 -7.15
C ILE A 67 2.48 1.04 -8.15
N TYR A 68 3.36 0.13 -7.75
CA TYR A 68 3.77 -1.00 -8.59
C TYR A 68 2.95 -2.25 -8.29
N CYS A 69 2.41 -2.87 -9.33
CA CYS A 69 1.85 -4.20 -9.23
C CYS A 69 3.00 -5.21 -9.09
N LEU A 70 2.89 -6.13 -8.13
CA LEU A 70 3.91 -7.15 -7.91
C LEU A 70 3.81 -8.24 -8.97
N SER A 71 4.95 -8.80 -9.36
CA SER A 71 4.97 -10.02 -10.15
C SER A 71 4.50 -11.21 -9.31
N TYR A 72 4.10 -12.28 -9.99
CA TYR A 72 3.68 -13.54 -9.34
C TYR A 72 4.73 -14.06 -8.34
N ASN A 73 6.02 -13.98 -8.66
CA ASN A 73 7.09 -14.44 -7.78
C ASN A 73 7.16 -13.65 -6.47
N ALA A 74 6.98 -12.33 -6.52
CA ALA A 74 6.97 -11.49 -5.33
C ALA A 74 5.73 -11.74 -4.45
N LEU A 75 4.58 -12.04 -5.07
CA LEU A 75 3.37 -12.45 -4.35
C LEU A 75 3.55 -13.79 -3.65
N LEU A 76 4.19 -14.77 -4.31
CA LEU A 76 4.49 -16.07 -3.71
C LEU A 76 5.39 -15.97 -2.49
N ILE A 77 6.45 -15.16 -2.55
CA ILE A 77 7.33 -14.95 -1.39
C ILE A 77 6.53 -14.38 -0.22
N LYS A 78 5.66 -13.39 -0.48
CA LYS A 78 4.86 -12.79 0.59
C LYS A 78 3.83 -13.76 1.17
N TYR A 79 3.20 -14.56 0.31
CA TYR A 79 2.27 -15.62 0.73
C TYR A 79 2.98 -16.70 1.56
N TRP A 80 4.18 -17.10 1.15
CA TRP A 80 4.99 -18.08 1.88
C TRP A 80 5.42 -17.57 3.26
N VAL A 81 5.83 -16.30 3.35
CA VAL A 81 6.11 -15.64 4.65
C VAL A 81 4.85 -15.60 5.53
N SER A 82 3.66 -15.36 4.96
CA SER A 82 2.40 -15.42 5.69
C SER A 82 2.07 -16.82 6.21
N PHE A 83 2.52 -17.88 5.52
CA PHE A 83 2.33 -19.26 5.96
C PHE A 83 3.17 -19.59 7.21
N LEU A 84 4.30 -18.90 7.38
CA LEU A 84 5.16 -19.02 8.56
C LEU A 84 4.65 -18.19 9.76
N ASN A 85 3.65 -17.32 9.56
CA ASN A 85 3.10 -16.50 10.63
C ASN A 85 1.59 -16.21 10.43
N PRO A 86 0.68 -16.87 11.17
CA PRO A 86 -0.76 -16.84 10.91
C PRO A 86 -1.41 -15.46 11.01
N THR A 87 -0.82 -14.49 11.73
CA THR A 87 -1.30 -13.10 11.74
C THR A 87 -1.12 -12.38 10.39
N TYR A 88 -0.16 -12.80 9.58
CA TYR A 88 0.06 -12.22 8.24
C TYR A 88 -0.91 -12.76 7.19
N LEU A 89 -1.44 -13.98 7.39
CA LEU A 89 -2.29 -14.68 6.44
C LEU A 89 -3.69 -14.05 6.33
N LEU A 90 -4.29 -13.66 7.46
CA LEU A 90 -5.54 -12.88 7.50
C LEU A 90 -5.40 -11.52 6.81
N ARG A 91 -4.26 -10.85 7.00
CA ARG A 91 -4.00 -9.53 6.39
C ARG A 91 -3.87 -9.62 4.86
N PHE A 92 -3.26 -10.69 4.36
CA PHE A 92 -3.05 -10.91 2.92
C PHE A 92 -4.34 -11.24 2.15
N VAL A 93 -5.24 -12.06 2.73
CA VAL A 93 -6.48 -12.49 2.05
C VAL A 93 -7.47 -11.33 1.85
N TYR A 94 -7.65 -10.46 2.86
CA TYR A 94 -8.54 -9.29 2.73
C TYR A 94 -7.99 -8.24 1.75
N GLN A 95 -6.66 -8.09 1.72
CA GLN A 95 -5.94 -7.17 0.85
C GLN A 95 -6.07 -7.54 -0.64
N PHE A 96 -6.18 -8.83 -0.97
CA PHE A 96 -6.43 -9.31 -2.33
C PHE A 96 -7.85 -9.02 -2.82
N ASN A 97 -8.86 -9.20 -1.96
CA ASN A 97 -10.26 -8.91 -2.31
C ASN A 97 -10.49 -7.41 -2.58
N ASP A 98 -9.89 -6.53 -1.77
CA ASP A 98 -9.92 -5.08 -2.01
C ASP A 98 -9.07 -4.67 -3.24
N MET A 99 -8.06 -5.44 -3.66
CA MET A 99 -7.38 -5.18 -4.93
C MET A 99 -8.25 -5.56 -6.13
N LEU A 100 -8.92 -6.72 -6.09
CA LEU A 100 -9.78 -7.21 -7.18
C LEU A 100 -11.02 -6.34 -7.40
N GLY A 101 -11.56 -5.70 -6.35
CA GLY A 101 -12.65 -4.73 -6.46
C GLY A 101 -12.27 -3.38 -7.10
N PHE A 102 -10.97 -3.10 -7.28
CA PHE A 102 -10.45 -1.80 -7.75
C PHE A 102 -9.51 -1.88 -8.95
N VAL A 103 -9.22 -3.08 -9.49
CA VAL A 103 -8.70 -3.18 -10.86
C VAL A 103 -9.82 -2.67 -11.78
N PRO A 104 -9.62 -1.62 -12.60
CA PRO A 104 -10.60 -1.28 -13.62
C PRO A 104 -10.77 -2.52 -14.48
N GLN A 105 -11.97 -3.12 -14.44
CA GLN A 105 -12.28 -4.25 -15.32
C GLN A 105 -12.00 -3.75 -16.75
N PRO A 106 -11.10 -4.38 -17.51
CA PRO A 106 -10.91 -4.02 -18.90
C PRO A 106 -12.25 -4.29 -19.58
N ASN A 107 -12.94 -3.20 -19.95
CA ASN A 107 -14.20 -3.15 -20.68
C ASN A 107 -14.73 -4.53 -21.09
N LEU A 108 -15.51 -5.17 -20.22
CA LEU A 108 -16.40 -6.24 -20.67
C LEU A 108 -17.50 -5.55 -21.48
N ARG A 109 -17.23 -5.35 -22.77
CA ARG A 109 -18.30 -5.15 -23.74
C ARG A 109 -19.02 -6.49 -23.84
N LEU A 110 -20.13 -6.61 -23.10
CA LEU A 110 -21.15 -7.60 -23.38
C LEU A 110 -21.81 -7.16 -24.69
N ASN A 111 -21.48 -7.87 -25.77
CA ASN A 111 -22.36 -7.99 -26.92
C ASN A 111 -23.38 -9.08 -26.64
#